data_AF-A0A954PNH5-F1
#
_entry.id   AF-A0A954PNH5-F1
#
_cell.length_a   1.000
_cell.length_b   1.000
_cell.length_c   1.000
_cell.angle_alpha   90.00
_cell.angle_beta   90.00
_cell.angle_gamma   90.00
#
_symmetry.space_group_name_H-M   'P 1'
#
loop_
_entity.id
_entity.type
_entity.pdbx_description
1 polymer ?
#
loop_
_entity_poly.entity_id
_entity_poly.type
_entity_poly.pdbx_seq_one_letter_code
_entity_poly.pdbx_strand_id
1 'polypeptide(L)'
;MAIGGSSKSRNLLARKRLQKRSSARRALLETLEPRQLLAVGPQLIGVQPNAGALLQDGEVLEVAPRELLFRFNDGAGLDPASLGGIRVVRSGDDGVFERASIATDLGTGGQTLVEFYAQVPGQSGNGIELRFSSVFRTDTRAPVVRLTGRLIDIELNSNPALETRVEDLLQAFDANAGTPATGLVYALRLRGSQTIAVGRTVDTSRTLVLSGANAAKGATNFGLGNNLEVRFVARDGGSAGLG
;
A
#
# COMPACT_ATOMS: atom_id res chain seq x y z
N MET A 1 12.68 86.02 -32.25
CA MET A 1 12.96 85.04 -31.18
C MET A 1 12.16 83.77 -31.48
N ALA A 2 12.78 82.70 -31.97
CA ALA A 2 12.10 81.45 -32.28
C ALA A 2 12.88 80.29 -31.67
N ILE A 3 12.30 79.64 -30.66
CA ILE A 3 12.86 78.47 -29.99
C ILE A 3 12.18 77.21 -30.50
N GLY A 4 12.93 76.43 -31.29
CA GLY A 4 12.50 75.13 -31.80
C GLY A 4 12.61 74.04 -30.73
N GLY A 5 11.47 73.49 -30.31
CA GLY A 5 11.42 72.38 -29.36
C GLY A 5 10.20 71.50 -29.62
N SER A 6 10.23 70.66 -30.66
CA SER A 6 9.05 69.81 -30.98
C SER A 6 9.36 68.39 -31.47
N SER A 7 10.60 68.06 -31.85
CA SER A 7 10.93 66.75 -32.44
C SER A 7 11.09 65.62 -31.38
N LYS A 8 11.76 65.90 -30.25
CA LYS A 8 12.02 64.87 -29.22
C LYS A 8 10.76 64.37 -28.51
N SER A 9 9.78 65.25 -28.29
CA SER A 9 8.53 64.92 -27.57
C SER A 9 7.62 63.97 -28.36
N ARG A 10 7.55 64.14 -29.70
CA ARG A 10 6.73 63.28 -30.58
C ARG A 10 7.26 61.84 -30.63
N ASN A 11 8.57 61.65 -30.64
CA ASN A 11 9.19 60.31 -30.64
C ASN A 11 9.01 59.57 -29.31
N LEU A 12 9.01 60.29 -28.19
CA LEU A 12 8.75 59.71 -26.85
C LEU A 12 7.30 59.25 -26.70
N LEU A 13 6.35 60.02 -27.23
CA LEU A 13 4.93 59.65 -27.19
C LEU A 13 4.61 58.45 -28.10
N ALA A 14 5.24 58.36 -29.28
CA ALA A 14 5.13 57.21 -30.16
C ALA A 14 5.67 55.92 -29.52
N ARG A 15 6.83 56.00 -28.85
CA ARG A 15 7.42 54.88 -28.09
C ARG A 15 6.53 54.43 -26.92
N LYS A 16 5.96 55.36 -26.15
CA LYS A 16 5.02 55.02 -25.06
C LYS A 16 3.76 54.30 -25.56
N ARG A 17 3.22 54.70 -26.72
CA ARG A 17 2.06 54.02 -27.33
C ARG A 17 2.38 52.61 -27.82
N LEU A 18 3.55 52.41 -28.43
CA LEU A 18 4.01 51.07 -28.84
C LEU A 18 4.25 50.15 -27.65
N GLN A 19 4.89 50.64 -26.58
CA GLN A 19 5.05 49.89 -25.34
C GLN A 19 3.71 49.50 -24.72
N LYS A 20 2.75 50.43 -24.65
CA LYS A 20 1.40 50.16 -24.09
C LYS A 20 0.61 49.16 -24.93
N ARG A 21 0.76 49.16 -26.25
CA ARG A 21 0.17 48.13 -27.14
C ARG A 21 0.88 46.78 -26.99
N SER A 22 2.19 46.77 -26.77
CA SER A 22 2.94 45.53 -26.53
C SER A 22 2.64 44.91 -25.17
N SER A 23 2.41 45.74 -24.13
CA SER A 23 2.02 45.27 -22.80
C SER A 23 0.56 44.82 -22.78
N ALA A 24 -0.33 45.51 -23.50
CA ALA A 24 -1.72 45.06 -23.68
C ALA A 24 -1.80 43.75 -24.48
N ARG A 25 -0.97 43.59 -25.53
CA ARG A 25 -0.85 42.30 -26.25
C ARG A 25 -0.18 41.21 -25.42
N ARG A 26 0.78 41.55 -24.53
CA ARG A 26 1.37 40.58 -23.60
C ARG A 26 0.39 40.13 -22.52
N ALA A 27 -0.47 41.02 -22.02
CA ALA A 27 -1.52 40.65 -21.07
C ALA A 27 -2.64 39.80 -21.72
N LEU A 28 -2.94 40.03 -23.02
CA LEU A 28 -3.83 39.16 -23.82
C LEU A 28 -3.17 37.84 -24.25
N LEU A 29 -1.87 37.71 -24.05
CA LEU A 29 -1.07 36.50 -24.22
C LEU A 29 -0.53 36.03 -22.86
N GLU A 30 -1.25 36.28 -21.77
CA GLU A 30 -1.26 35.29 -20.71
C GLU A 30 -1.64 33.99 -21.40
N THR A 31 -0.64 33.13 -21.56
CA THR A 31 -0.83 31.74 -21.90
C THR A 31 -1.94 31.27 -20.99
N LEU A 32 -3.11 31.03 -21.59
CA LEU A 32 -4.07 30.11 -21.03
C LEU A 32 -3.23 28.87 -20.77
N GLU A 33 -2.75 28.70 -19.53
CA GLU A 33 -2.26 27.41 -19.10
C GLU A 33 -3.37 26.47 -19.54
N PRO A 34 -3.03 25.40 -20.29
CA PRO A 34 -4.05 24.45 -20.65
C PRO A 34 -4.72 24.13 -19.33
N ARG A 35 -6.00 24.47 -19.22
CA ARG A 35 -6.86 23.79 -18.27
C ARG A 35 -6.80 22.36 -18.75
N GLN A 36 -5.76 21.65 -18.31
CA GLN A 36 -5.90 20.27 -17.95
C GLN A 36 -7.07 20.33 -17.00
N LEU A 37 -8.26 20.14 -17.57
CA LEU A 37 -9.26 19.31 -16.95
C LEU A 37 -8.43 18.17 -16.40
N LEU A 38 -8.12 18.24 -15.11
CA LEU A 38 -7.83 17.06 -14.33
C LEU A 38 -8.96 16.15 -14.76
N ALA A 39 -8.66 15.19 -15.62
CA ALA A 39 -9.62 14.18 -15.99
C ALA A 39 -9.89 13.51 -14.65
N VAL A 40 -10.93 13.98 -13.97
CA VAL A 40 -11.47 13.33 -12.81
C VAL A 40 -11.92 12.02 -13.42
N GLY A 41 -11.13 10.96 -13.21
CA GLY A 41 -11.47 9.65 -13.69
C GLY A 41 -12.86 9.24 -13.20
N PRO A 42 -13.38 8.11 -13.67
CA PRO A 42 -14.71 7.64 -13.27
C PRO A 42 -14.87 7.72 -11.74
N GLN A 43 -15.84 8.49 -11.26
CA GLN A 43 -16.15 8.56 -9.83
C GLN A 43 -17.32 7.63 -9.52
N LEU A 44 -17.18 6.87 -8.45
CA LEU A 44 -18.29 6.06 -7.94
C LEU A 44 -19.38 6.99 -7.40
N ILE A 45 -20.57 6.93 -8.00
CA ILE A 45 -21.75 7.69 -7.57
C ILE A 45 -22.72 6.86 -6.73
N GLY A 46 -22.51 5.54 -6.67
CA GLY A 46 -23.27 4.71 -5.76
C GLY A 46 -23.08 3.21 -6.01
N VAL A 47 -23.45 2.42 -5.00
CA VAL A 47 -23.48 0.95 -5.05
C VAL A 47 -24.89 0.50 -4.69
N GLN A 48 -25.48 -0.37 -5.50
CA GLN A 48 -26.83 -0.89 -5.26
C GLN A 48 -26.81 -2.42 -5.12
N PRO A 49 -27.34 -2.99 -4.03
CA PRO A 49 -27.54 -4.44 -3.91
C PRO A 49 -28.70 -4.91 -4.79
N ASN A 50 -28.77 -6.22 -5.04
CA ASN A 50 -29.90 -6.84 -5.74
C ASN A 50 -31.25 -6.73 -5.01
N ALA A 51 -31.25 -6.35 -3.74
CA ALA A 51 -32.45 -6.10 -2.95
C ALA A 51 -32.24 -4.87 -2.06
N GLY A 52 -33.15 -3.89 -2.15
CA GLY A 52 -33.11 -2.67 -1.35
C GLY A 52 -32.74 -1.41 -2.12
N ALA A 53 -32.41 -0.36 -1.37
CA ALA A 53 -32.04 0.96 -1.87
C ALA A 53 -30.53 1.04 -2.16
N LEU A 54 -30.06 2.20 -2.63
CA LEU A 54 -28.64 2.49 -2.79
C LEU A 54 -27.95 2.44 -1.43
N LEU A 55 -26.78 1.79 -1.35
CA LEU A 55 -26.00 1.72 -0.12
C LEU A 55 -25.50 3.10 0.31
N GLN A 56 -25.68 3.40 1.58
CA GLN A 56 -25.08 4.52 2.27
C GLN A 56 -23.84 4.05 3.06
N ASP A 57 -22.94 5.00 3.36
CA ASP A 57 -21.77 4.69 4.19
C ASP A 57 -22.22 4.20 5.58
N GLY A 58 -21.65 3.09 6.02
CA GLY A 58 -22.03 2.43 7.28
C GLY A 58 -23.40 1.74 7.28
N GLU A 59 -24.09 1.62 6.14
CA GLU A 59 -25.38 0.91 6.06
C GLU A 59 -25.22 -0.58 6.38
N VAL A 60 -26.09 -1.09 7.27
CA VAL A 60 -26.16 -2.50 7.63
C VAL A 60 -27.29 -3.15 6.85
N LEU A 61 -26.97 -4.21 6.11
CA LEU A 61 -27.95 -5.02 5.39
C LEU A 61 -28.34 -6.25 6.22
N GLU A 62 -29.63 -6.41 6.47
CA GLU A 62 -30.20 -7.58 7.18
C GLU A 62 -30.20 -8.86 6.34
N VAL A 63 -30.00 -8.72 5.02
CA VAL A 63 -29.95 -9.84 4.07
C VAL A 63 -28.70 -9.68 3.21
N ALA A 64 -27.89 -10.74 3.14
CA ALA A 64 -26.68 -10.74 2.32
C ALA A 64 -27.03 -10.54 0.82
N PRO A 65 -26.46 -9.51 0.17
CA PRO A 65 -26.69 -9.27 -1.25
C PRO A 65 -26.01 -10.34 -2.11
N ARG A 66 -26.65 -10.70 -3.23
CA ARG A 66 -26.10 -11.65 -4.23
C ARG A 66 -25.41 -10.95 -5.39
N GLU A 67 -25.69 -9.66 -5.57
CA GLU A 67 -25.11 -8.81 -6.60
C GLU A 67 -24.94 -7.40 -6.03
N LEU A 68 -23.88 -6.72 -6.47
CA LEU A 68 -23.64 -5.31 -6.20
C LEU A 68 -23.42 -4.59 -7.54
N LEU A 69 -24.32 -3.67 -7.87
CA LEU A 69 -24.20 -2.80 -9.03
C LEU A 69 -23.44 -1.53 -8.66
N PHE A 70 -22.22 -1.40 -9.17
CA PHE A 70 -21.40 -0.19 -9.02
C PHE A 70 -21.72 0.79 -10.15
N ARG A 71 -22.16 2.00 -9.80
CA ARG A 71 -22.52 3.05 -10.76
C ARG A 71 -21.46 4.14 -10.73
N PHE A 72 -20.92 4.48 -11.90
CA PHE A 72 -19.89 5.52 -12.05
C PHE A 72 -20.43 6.67 -12.90
N ASN A 73 -20.00 7.91 -12.61
CA ASN A 73 -20.31 9.08 -13.43
C ASN A 73 -19.36 9.24 -14.62
N ASP A 74 -19.25 8.20 -15.45
CA ASP A 74 -18.38 8.27 -16.62
C ASP A 74 -19.18 8.48 -17.91
N GLY A 75 -18.87 9.57 -18.61
CA GLY A 75 -19.40 9.84 -19.95
C GLY A 75 -18.64 9.12 -21.07
N ALA A 76 -17.41 8.65 -20.80
CA ALA A 76 -16.53 7.99 -21.77
C ALA A 76 -16.53 6.45 -21.64
N GLY A 77 -17.10 5.91 -20.56
CA GLY A 77 -17.16 4.48 -20.29
C GLY A 77 -15.91 3.94 -19.59
N LEU A 78 -16.10 2.93 -18.72
CA LEU A 78 -15.02 2.32 -17.95
C LEU A 78 -14.11 1.47 -18.84
N ASP A 79 -12.80 1.60 -18.68
CA ASP A 79 -11.82 0.69 -19.27
C ASP A 79 -11.96 -0.71 -18.63
N PRO A 80 -12.31 -1.76 -19.40
CA PRO A 80 -12.43 -3.12 -18.88
C PRO A 80 -11.15 -3.66 -18.22
N ALA A 81 -9.98 -3.19 -18.62
CA ALA A 81 -8.71 -3.60 -18.01
C ALA A 81 -8.52 -3.06 -16.58
N SER A 82 -9.29 -2.04 -16.18
CA SER A 82 -9.22 -1.43 -14.85
C SER A 82 -10.11 -2.12 -13.80
N LEU A 83 -10.99 -3.04 -14.21
CA LEU A 83 -12.01 -3.65 -13.34
C LEU A 83 -11.41 -4.48 -12.19
N GLY A 84 -10.16 -4.97 -12.33
CA GLY A 84 -9.43 -5.61 -11.23
C GLY A 84 -9.16 -4.71 -10.02
N GLY A 85 -9.37 -3.40 -10.16
CA GLY A 85 -9.33 -2.45 -9.04
C GLY A 85 -10.50 -2.58 -8.07
N ILE A 86 -11.66 -3.09 -8.50
CA ILE A 86 -12.84 -3.27 -7.65
C ILE A 86 -12.66 -4.54 -6.82
N ARG A 87 -12.64 -4.39 -5.49
CA ARG A 87 -12.48 -5.49 -4.54
C ARG A 87 -13.53 -5.42 -3.45
N VAL A 88 -14.23 -6.54 -3.23
CA VAL A 88 -15.11 -6.72 -2.09
C VAL A 88 -14.33 -7.51 -1.04
N VAL A 89 -14.11 -6.90 0.11
CA VAL A 89 -13.43 -7.53 1.23
C VAL A 89 -14.45 -7.69 2.35
N ARG A 90 -14.59 -8.89 2.88
CA ARG A 90 -15.37 -9.14 4.10
C ARG A 90 -14.49 -8.77 5.31
N SER A 91 -15.03 -8.09 6.32
CA SER A 91 -14.40 -8.01 7.65
C SER A 91 -14.63 -9.32 8.39
N GLY A 92 -13.68 -9.73 9.24
CA GLY A 92 -13.90 -10.88 10.12
C GLY A 92 -15.11 -10.67 11.04
N ASP A 93 -15.47 -11.68 11.83
CA ASP A 93 -16.60 -11.58 12.77
C ASP A 93 -16.40 -10.52 13.88
N ASP A 94 -15.18 -9.99 14.04
CA ASP A 94 -14.85 -8.86 14.91
C ASP A 94 -15.09 -7.48 14.25
N GLY A 95 -15.57 -7.45 13.00
CA GLY A 95 -15.80 -6.22 12.25
C GLY A 95 -14.51 -5.54 11.76
N VAL A 96 -13.35 -6.18 11.92
CA VAL A 96 -12.05 -5.62 11.52
C VAL A 96 -11.56 -6.25 10.21
N PHE A 97 -11.00 -5.41 9.34
CA PHE A 97 -10.31 -5.84 8.12
C PHE A 97 -8.90 -6.33 8.47
N GLU A 98 -8.82 -7.56 8.98
CA GLU A 98 -7.57 -8.16 9.40
C GLU A 98 -6.68 -8.50 8.20
N ARG A 99 -5.37 -8.31 8.37
CA ARG A 99 -4.35 -8.67 7.39
C ARG A 99 -3.83 -10.05 7.73
N ALA A 100 -3.43 -10.78 6.69
CA ALA A 100 -2.71 -12.02 6.90
C ALA A 100 -1.35 -11.66 7.47
N SER A 101 -0.90 -12.38 8.48
CA SER A 101 0.40 -12.12 9.07
C SER A 101 1.11 -13.40 9.47
N ILE A 102 2.41 -13.28 9.71
CA ILE A 102 3.20 -14.30 10.36
C ILE A 102 4.37 -13.66 11.10
N ALA A 103 4.56 -14.06 12.36
CA ALA A 103 5.67 -13.62 13.18
C ALA A 103 6.80 -14.66 13.19
N THR A 104 8.04 -14.18 13.26
CA THR A 104 9.24 -14.99 13.41
C THR A 104 10.28 -14.22 14.23
N ASP A 105 11.03 -14.94 15.07
CA ASP A 105 12.18 -14.39 15.76
C ASP A 105 13.47 -14.50 14.93
N LEU A 106 13.36 -15.01 13.69
CA LEU A 106 14.47 -15.24 12.76
C LEU A 106 15.59 -16.12 13.37
N GLY A 107 15.21 -17.03 14.27
CA GLY A 107 16.14 -17.93 14.96
C GLY A 107 17.05 -17.24 15.97
N THR A 108 16.71 -16.02 16.39
CA THR A 108 17.53 -15.23 17.34
C THR A 108 17.32 -15.64 18.80
N GLY A 109 16.46 -16.62 19.09
CA GLY A 109 16.15 -17.02 20.46
C GLY A 109 15.40 -15.94 21.24
N GLY A 110 14.52 -15.20 20.55
CA GLY A 110 13.68 -14.14 21.14
C GLY A 110 14.35 -12.78 21.35
N GLN A 111 15.57 -12.55 20.84
CA GLN A 111 16.21 -11.22 20.88
C GLN A 111 15.51 -10.19 20.00
N THR A 112 14.74 -10.65 19.02
CA THR A 112 13.88 -9.83 18.17
C THR A 112 12.61 -10.60 17.80
N LEU A 113 11.55 -9.89 17.43
CA LEU A 113 10.36 -10.48 16.83
C LEU A 113 9.92 -9.58 15.68
N VAL A 114 9.95 -10.15 14.48
CA VAL A 114 9.51 -9.50 13.25
C VAL A 114 8.21 -10.13 12.83
N GLU A 115 7.24 -9.31 12.47
CA GLU A 115 5.98 -9.75 11.88
C GLU A 115 5.87 -9.23 10.46
N PHE A 116 5.55 -10.14 9.55
CA PHE A 116 5.24 -9.86 8.16
C PHE A 116 3.74 -9.78 7.99
N TYR A 117 3.28 -8.76 7.27
CA TYR A 117 1.87 -8.51 7.03
C TYR A 117 1.59 -8.43 5.53
N ALA A 118 0.43 -8.93 5.11
CA ALA A 118 -0.05 -8.72 3.76
C ALA A 118 -0.35 -7.23 3.54
N GLN A 119 0.09 -6.70 2.40
CA GLN A 119 -0.15 -5.32 1.96
C GLN A 119 -1.63 -5.06 1.65
N VAL A 120 -2.38 -6.09 1.29
CA VAL A 120 -3.83 -6.04 1.05
C VAL A 120 -4.56 -6.76 2.19
N PRO A 121 -5.54 -6.11 2.85
CA PRO A 121 -6.34 -6.76 3.88
C PRO A 121 -7.27 -7.84 3.31
N GLY A 122 -7.75 -8.71 4.19
CA GLY A 122 -8.68 -9.78 3.86
C GLY A 122 -8.04 -10.98 3.17
N GLN A 123 -8.88 -11.95 2.77
CA GLN A 123 -8.44 -13.29 2.37
C GLN A 123 -7.38 -13.32 1.25
N SER A 124 -7.36 -12.32 0.38
CA SER A 124 -6.36 -12.22 -0.70
C SER A 124 -4.92 -12.15 -0.20
N GLY A 125 -4.70 -11.77 1.07
CA GLY A 125 -3.40 -11.78 1.74
C GLY A 125 -2.95 -13.14 2.29
N ASN A 126 -3.85 -14.11 2.45
CA ASN A 126 -3.52 -15.43 3.01
C ASN A 126 -2.72 -16.29 2.01
N GLY A 127 -1.84 -17.16 2.48
CA GLY A 127 -1.09 -18.09 1.62
C GLY A 127 0.04 -17.43 0.82
N ILE A 128 0.47 -16.22 1.20
CA ILE A 128 1.76 -15.68 0.72
C ILE A 128 2.86 -16.41 1.47
N GLU A 129 3.83 -16.95 0.73
CA GLU A 129 4.91 -17.75 1.29
C GLU A 129 6.21 -16.93 1.34
N LEU A 130 6.92 -17.01 2.46
CA LEU A 130 8.25 -16.44 2.63
C LEU A 130 9.23 -17.59 2.86
N ARG A 131 10.26 -17.68 2.01
CA ARG A 131 11.31 -18.67 2.13
C ARG A 131 12.65 -17.98 2.32
N PHE A 132 13.32 -18.31 3.41
CA PHE A 132 14.65 -17.77 3.69
C PHE A 132 15.75 -18.69 3.16
N SER A 133 16.81 -18.08 2.65
CA SER A 133 18.07 -18.74 2.36
C SER A 133 19.22 -17.88 2.89
N SER A 134 20.36 -18.52 3.17
CA SER A 134 21.57 -17.84 3.64
C SER A 134 22.70 -18.11 2.68
N VAL A 135 23.33 -17.05 2.17
CA VAL A 135 24.44 -17.15 1.21
C VAL A 135 25.57 -16.23 1.65
N PHE A 136 26.80 -16.73 1.60
CA PHE A 136 27.98 -15.92 1.86
C PHE A 136 28.24 -14.98 0.69
N ARG A 137 28.09 -13.66 0.89
CA ARG A 137 28.33 -12.64 -0.14
C ARG A 137 29.24 -11.52 0.37
N THR A 138 29.99 -10.89 -0.52
CA THR A 138 30.97 -9.83 -0.18
C THR A 138 30.58 -8.45 -0.69
N ASP A 139 29.34 -8.27 -1.14
CA ASP A 139 28.81 -7.09 -1.82
C ASP A 139 28.13 -6.10 -0.85
N THR A 140 27.13 -6.55 -0.10
CA THR A 140 26.29 -5.70 0.76
C THR A 140 25.65 -6.50 1.89
N ARG A 141 25.17 -5.81 2.92
CA ARG A 141 24.32 -6.40 3.97
C ARG A 141 22.88 -6.60 3.53
N ALA A 142 22.43 -5.84 2.53
CA ALA A 142 21.05 -5.91 2.07
C ALA A 142 20.70 -7.33 1.58
N PRO A 143 19.53 -7.87 1.97
CA PRO A 143 19.08 -9.16 1.45
C PRO A 143 18.71 -9.04 -0.03
N VAL A 144 18.78 -10.16 -0.75
CA VAL A 144 18.26 -10.25 -2.12
C VAL A 144 16.85 -10.83 -2.05
N VAL A 145 15.86 -10.09 -2.55
CA VAL A 145 14.45 -10.47 -2.51
C VAL A 145 13.95 -10.75 -3.93
N ARG A 146 13.35 -11.92 -4.13
CA ARG A 146 12.79 -12.37 -5.42
C ARG A 146 11.37 -12.85 -5.24
N LEU A 147 10.47 -12.44 -6.13
CA LEU A 147 9.06 -12.85 -6.10
C LEU A 147 8.75 -13.78 -7.27
N THR A 148 8.19 -14.96 -6.98
CA THR A 148 7.65 -15.88 -7.99
C THR A 148 6.20 -16.22 -7.62
N GLY A 149 5.24 -15.60 -8.30
CA GLY A 149 3.82 -15.76 -7.98
C GLY A 149 3.48 -15.21 -6.59
N ARG A 150 3.30 -16.11 -5.61
CA ARG A 150 3.04 -15.78 -4.20
C ARG A 150 4.16 -16.24 -3.25
N LEU A 151 5.28 -16.71 -3.80
CA LEU A 151 6.47 -17.10 -3.04
C LEU A 151 7.51 -15.98 -3.11
N ILE A 152 7.91 -15.48 -1.94
CA ILE A 152 8.98 -14.50 -1.77
C ILE A 152 10.22 -15.23 -1.24
N ASP A 153 11.22 -15.34 -2.11
CA ASP A 153 12.54 -15.84 -1.77
C ASP A 153 13.39 -14.70 -1.19
N ILE A 154 13.87 -14.89 0.03
CA ILE A 154 14.62 -13.91 0.82
C ILE A 154 15.99 -14.50 1.11
N GLU A 155 16.99 -14.04 0.36
CA GLU A 155 18.37 -14.48 0.50
C GLU A 155 19.15 -13.49 1.39
N LEU A 156 19.45 -13.92 2.61
CA LEU A 156 20.24 -13.18 3.58
C LEU A 156 21.74 -13.36 3.31
N ASN A 157 22.53 -12.32 3.54
CA ASN A 157 23.98 -12.42 3.53
C ASN A 157 24.48 -13.02 4.85
N SER A 158 25.20 -14.14 4.77
CA SER A 158 25.78 -14.85 5.92
C SER A 158 27.25 -14.48 6.21
N ASN A 159 27.84 -13.55 5.46
CA ASN A 159 29.22 -13.09 5.66
C ASN A 159 29.35 -12.33 6.99
N PRO A 160 30.19 -12.77 7.96
CA PRO A 160 30.28 -12.12 9.28
C PRO A 160 30.62 -10.62 9.27
N ALA A 161 31.31 -10.12 8.23
CA ALA A 161 31.63 -8.69 8.10
C ALA A 161 30.47 -7.87 7.53
N LEU A 162 29.59 -8.51 6.76
CA LEU A 162 28.48 -7.92 6.03
C LEU A 162 27.17 -8.69 6.25
N GLU A 163 26.99 -9.23 7.45
CA GLU A 163 25.85 -10.10 7.73
C GLU A 163 24.56 -9.27 7.69
N THR A 164 23.53 -9.78 7.03
CA THR A 164 22.21 -9.13 7.02
C THR A 164 21.68 -9.03 8.44
N ARG A 165 21.22 -7.84 8.80
CA ARG A 165 20.59 -7.56 10.09
C ARG A 165 19.09 -7.35 9.94
N VAL A 166 18.40 -7.29 11.07
CA VAL A 166 16.96 -7.00 11.07
C VAL A 166 16.70 -5.61 10.47
N GLU A 167 17.55 -4.59 10.68
CA GLU A 167 17.36 -3.29 10.01
C GLU A 167 17.33 -3.40 8.47
N ASP A 168 18.22 -4.19 7.89
CA ASP A 168 18.34 -4.37 6.44
C ASP A 168 17.12 -5.11 5.88
N LEU A 169 16.63 -6.10 6.64
CA LEU A 169 15.42 -6.85 6.29
C LEU A 169 14.16 -5.98 6.36
N LEU A 170 14.00 -5.17 7.41
CA LEU A 170 12.88 -4.25 7.53
C LEU A 170 12.89 -3.22 6.41
N GLN A 171 14.06 -2.72 6.03
CA GLN A 171 14.20 -1.79 4.90
C GLN A 171 13.82 -2.46 3.56
N ALA A 172 14.20 -3.72 3.34
CA ALA A 172 13.82 -4.46 2.13
C ALA A 172 12.30 -4.74 2.04
N PHE A 173 11.61 -4.72 3.18
CA PHE A 173 10.16 -4.90 3.31
C PHE A 173 9.43 -3.64 3.83
N ASP A 174 9.98 -2.45 3.55
CA ASP A 174 9.28 -1.21 3.86
C ASP A 174 7.99 -1.10 3.04
N ALA A 175 6.89 -0.72 3.70
CA ALA A 175 5.55 -0.69 3.09
C ALA A 175 5.45 0.27 1.90
N ASN A 176 6.38 1.21 1.76
CA ASN A 176 6.39 2.25 0.74
C ASN A 176 7.54 2.09 -0.27
N ALA A 177 8.32 1.00 -0.21
CA ALA A 177 9.47 0.80 -1.10
C ALA A 177 9.09 0.62 -2.58
N GLY A 178 7.84 0.25 -2.87
CA GLY A 178 7.32 0.13 -4.24
C GLY A 178 7.89 -1.04 -5.06
N THR A 179 8.57 -2.00 -4.42
CA THR A 179 9.04 -3.23 -5.06
C THR A 179 7.90 -4.23 -5.29
N PRO A 180 8.04 -5.20 -6.21
CA PRO A 180 7.03 -6.27 -6.39
C PRO A 180 6.73 -7.04 -5.09
N ALA A 181 7.75 -7.32 -4.27
CA ALA A 181 7.57 -8.00 -2.99
C ALA A 181 6.79 -7.13 -1.98
N THR A 182 7.11 -5.84 -1.88
CA THR A 182 6.42 -4.89 -0.99
C THR A 182 5.01 -4.53 -1.45
N GLY A 183 4.67 -4.81 -2.71
CA GLY A 183 3.29 -4.80 -3.18
C GLY A 183 2.43 -5.92 -2.58
N LEU A 184 3.06 -6.97 -2.03
CA LEU A 184 2.37 -8.10 -1.41
C LEU A 184 2.56 -8.15 0.12
N VAL A 185 3.76 -7.84 0.63
CA VAL A 185 4.11 -8.01 2.04
C VAL A 185 4.97 -6.86 2.53
N TYR A 186 4.69 -6.36 3.73
CA TYR A 186 5.59 -5.47 4.47
C TYR A 186 5.95 -6.09 5.82
N ALA A 187 7.05 -5.64 6.42
CA ALA A 187 7.53 -6.17 7.70
C ALA A 187 7.61 -5.07 8.76
N LEU A 188 7.25 -5.41 10.00
CA LEU A 188 7.45 -4.57 11.16
C LEU A 188 8.16 -5.36 12.26
N ARG A 189 8.97 -4.67 13.04
CA ARG A 189 9.51 -5.23 14.28
C ARG A 189 8.56 -4.91 15.42
N LEU A 190 8.02 -5.96 16.04
CA LEU A 190 7.14 -5.83 17.20
C LEU A 190 7.92 -5.51 18.48
N ARG A 191 9.09 -6.13 18.68
CA ARG A 191 9.92 -5.99 19.88
C ARG A 191 11.36 -6.43 19.64
N GLY A 192 12.22 -6.13 20.61
CA GLY A 192 13.64 -6.47 20.57
C GLY A 192 14.47 -5.49 19.73
N SER A 193 15.71 -5.87 19.40
CA SER A 193 16.62 -5.00 18.67
C SER A 193 16.56 -5.23 17.17
N GLN A 194 16.74 -4.15 16.39
CA GLN A 194 16.91 -4.24 14.94
C GLN A 194 18.36 -4.53 14.52
N THR A 195 19.34 -4.23 15.39
CA THR A 195 20.78 -4.38 15.09
C THR A 195 21.30 -5.82 15.12
N ILE A 196 20.43 -6.79 15.41
CA ILE A 196 20.77 -8.20 15.48
C ILE A 196 21.00 -8.73 14.06
N ALA A 197 22.11 -9.44 13.89
CA ALA A 197 22.43 -10.13 12.66
C ALA A 197 21.60 -11.42 12.56
N VAL A 198 21.00 -11.66 11.39
CA VAL A 198 20.07 -12.78 11.14
C VAL A 198 20.51 -13.67 9.97
N GLY A 199 21.53 -13.26 9.23
CA GLY A 199 22.03 -13.98 8.05
C GLY A 199 22.52 -15.39 8.32
N ARG A 200 22.89 -15.73 9.57
CA ARG A 200 23.31 -17.07 9.99
C ARG A 200 22.38 -17.76 10.99
N THR A 201 21.39 -17.06 11.53
CA THR A 201 20.51 -17.61 12.59
C THR A 201 19.16 -18.07 12.07
N VAL A 202 18.69 -17.51 10.95
CA VAL A 202 17.37 -17.83 10.41
C VAL A 202 17.23 -19.31 10.08
N ASP A 203 16.07 -19.90 10.41
CA ASP A 203 15.72 -21.24 9.98
C ASP A 203 15.37 -21.22 8.47
N THR A 204 16.22 -21.85 7.67
CA THR A 204 16.06 -21.95 6.20
C THR A 204 15.33 -23.22 5.77
N SER A 205 15.01 -24.12 6.70
CA SER A 205 14.31 -25.38 6.41
C SER A 205 12.79 -25.21 6.32
N ARG A 206 12.28 -24.09 6.84
CA ARG A 206 10.84 -23.82 6.96
C ARG A 206 10.42 -22.67 6.04
N THR A 207 9.32 -22.89 5.32
CA THR A 207 8.58 -21.80 4.67
C THR A 207 7.60 -21.18 5.66
N LEU A 208 7.62 -19.86 5.78
CA LEU A 208 6.62 -19.11 6.55
C LEU A 208 5.44 -18.78 5.63
N VAL A 209 4.22 -18.99 6.11
CA VAL A 209 3.00 -18.73 5.33
C VAL A 209 2.15 -17.71 6.07
N LEU A 210 1.87 -16.57 5.43
CA LEU A 210 0.97 -15.57 5.97
C LEU A 210 -0.44 -16.15 6.07
N SER A 211 -1.08 -15.99 7.22
CA SER A 211 -2.42 -16.51 7.49
C SER A 211 -3.19 -15.61 8.45
N GLY A 212 -4.45 -15.94 8.73
CA GLY A 212 -5.26 -15.24 9.72
C GLY A 212 -6.06 -14.04 9.19
N ALA A 213 -5.90 -13.63 7.91
CA ALA A 213 -6.80 -12.62 7.34
C ALA A 213 -8.21 -13.19 7.28
N ASN A 214 -9.17 -12.49 7.88
CA ASN A 214 -10.58 -12.91 7.98
C ASN A 214 -10.73 -14.32 8.56
N ALA A 215 -9.87 -14.74 9.47
CA ALA A 215 -10.05 -16.00 10.18
C ALA A 215 -11.02 -15.81 11.36
N ALA A 216 -11.90 -16.79 11.61
CA ALA A 216 -12.66 -16.82 12.87
C ALA A 216 -11.68 -16.88 14.05
N LYS A 217 -12.00 -16.14 15.11
CA LYS A 217 -11.21 -16.11 16.34
C LYS A 217 -12.09 -16.48 17.53
N GLY A 218 -11.53 -17.25 18.45
CA GLY A 218 -12.16 -17.56 19.73
C GLY A 218 -11.14 -17.36 20.85
N ALA A 219 -11.58 -16.83 21.99
CA ALA A 219 -10.72 -16.70 23.16
C ALA A 219 -11.31 -17.46 24.35
N THR A 220 -10.44 -18.05 25.17
CA THR A 220 -10.83 -18.62 26.45
C THR A 220 -9.69 -18.43 27.44
N ASN A 221 -10.02 -18.23 28.71
CA ASN A 221 -9.05 -18.29 29.80
C ASN A 221 -9.01 -19.69 30.45
N PHE A 222 -9.74 -20.66 29.89
CA PHE A 222 -9.97 -21.97 30.49
C PHE A 222 -10.47 -21.91 31.95
N GLY A 223 -11.14 -20.82 32.33
CA GLY A 223 -11.60 -20.58 33.70
C GLY A 223 -10.51 -20.14 34.69
N LEU A 224 -9.31 -19.81 34.23
CA LEU A 224 -8.16 -19.45 35.07
C LEU A 224 -8.07 -17.95 35.43
N GLY A 225 -9.17 -17.21 35.28
CA GLY A 225 -9.23 -15.77 35.57
C GLY A 225 -8.43 -14.93 34.57
N ASN A 226 -7.84 -13.82 35.03
CA ASN A 226 -7.16 -12.84 34.15
C ASN A 226 -5.68 -13.16 33.92
N ASN A 227 -5.19 -14.28 34.45
CA ASN A 227 -3.77 -14.65 34.37
C ASN A 227 -3.43 -15.39 33.07
N LEU A 228 -4.44 -15.83 32.31
CA LEU A 228 -4.27 -16.53 31.04
C LEU A 228 -5.40 -16.14 30.09
N GLU A 229 -5.05 -15.77 28.86
CA GLU A 229 -5.99 -15.69 27.75
C GLU A 229 -5.37 -16.45 26.58
N VAL A 230 -6.09 -17.44 26.07
CA VAL A 230 -5.69 -18.23 24.90
C VAL A 230 -6.61 -17.86 23.75
N ARG A 231 -6.01 -17.37 22.67
CA ARG A 231 -6.71 -17.03 21.44
C ARG A 231 -6.46 -18.10 20.38
N PHE A 232 -7.53 -18.70 19.91
CA PHE A 232 -7.58 -19.57 18.74
C PHE A 232 -7.87 -18.74 17.50
N VAL A 233 -7.18 -19.04 16.41
CA VAL A 233 -7.41 -18.43 15.10
C VAL A 233 -7.59 -19.55 14.09
N ALA A 234 -8.66 -19.48 13.29
CA ALA A 234 -8.87 -20.44 12.22
C ALA A 234 -7.68 -20.42 11.26
N ARG A 235 -7.26 -21.61 10.82
CA ARG A 235 -6.11 -21.76 9.91
C ARG A 235 -6.37 -21.08 8.56
N ASP A 236 -7.59 -21.23 8.08
CA ASP A 236 -8.08 -20.62 6.85
C ASP A 236 -8.94 -19.40 7.19
N GLY A 237 -8.99 -18.41 6.29
CA GLY A 237 -9.91 -17.27 6.41
C GLY A 237 -11.21 -17.47 5.63
N GLY A 238 -12.18 -16.55 5.76
CA GLY A 238 -13.43 -16.52 4.99
C GLY A 238 -14.34 -17.70 5.24
N SER A 239 -15.15 -18.04 4.22
CA SER A 239 -16.12 -19.14 4.28
C SER A 239 -15.51 -20.51 4.58
N ALA A 240 -14.22 -20.71 4.31
CA ALA A 240 -13.49 -21.94 4.65
C ALA A 240 -13.01 -21.99 6.11
N GLY A 241 -12.92 -20.83 6.79
CA GLY A 241 -12.52 -20.69 8.20
C GLY A 241 -13.60 -20.15 9.13
N LEU A 242 -14.84 -20.04 8.63
CA LEU A 242 -16.06 -19.47 9.23
C LEU A 242 -15.91 -18.14 9.96
N GLY A 243 -14.94 -17.34 9.52
CA GLY A 243 -15.04 -15.88 9.40
C GLY A 243 -15.22 -15.54 7.93
#